data_AF-A0A221T2Y1-F1
#
_entry.id   AF-A0A221T2Y1-F1
#
_cell.length_a   1.000
_cell.length_b   1.000
_cell.length_c   1.000
_cell.angle_alpha   90.00
_cell.angle_beta   90.00
_cell.angle_gamma   90.00
#
_symmetry.space_group_name_H-M   'P 1'
#
loop_
_entity.id
_entity.type
_entity.pdbx_description
1 polymer ?
#
loop_
_entity_poly.entity_id
_entity_poly.type
_entity_poly.pdbx_seq_one_letter_code
_entity_poly.pdbx_strand_id
1 'polypeptide(L)'
;MSNSPPERAATLRSASVPLAHLPVFIAPDPLHPAQLTVTGRQGTPYKGVRVTLRHSSEADDLARELPAHLLVPPVWETAPPEAHTFAWVNGYLTARRYTLPRGGIFTPARLLHPDALPNPYADDGEKAAFRAGLAAYLSAVHENVARNQPQPPAPIPMPPPLPAPTQAS
;
A
#
# COMPACT_ATOMS: atom_id res chain seq x y z
N MET A 1 -24.15 2.44 16.58
CA MET A 1 -23.73 3.79 17.04
C MET A 1 -23.59 4.65 15.79
N SER A 2 -24.42 5.67 15.65
CA SER A 2 -24.47 6.52 14.45
C SER A 2 -23.51 7.69 14.66
N ASN A 3 -22.44 7.80 13.86
CA ASN A 3 -21.52 8.94 13.96
C ASN A 3 -22.25 10.22 13.54
N SER A 4 -22.08 11.26 14.35
CA SER A 4 -22.74 12.54 14.17
C SER A 4 -22.22 13.24 12.89
N PRO A 5 -23.03 14.06 12.19
CA PRO A 5 -22.57 14.86 11.05
C PRO A 5 -21.22 15.61 11.25
N PRO A 6 -20.93 16.23 12.40
CA PRO A 6 -19.64 16.88 12.65
C PRO A 6 -18.45 15.91 12.71
N GLU A 7 -18.63 14.70 13.26
CA GLU A 7 -17.56 13.69 13.30
C GLU A 7 -17.19 13.23 11.89
N ARG A 8 -18.18 13.06 11.01
CA ARG A 8 -17.93 12.70 9.60
C ARG A 8 -17.14 13.77 8.86
N ALA A 9 -17.47 15.04 9.09
CA ALA A 9 -16.73 16.16 8.50
C ALA A 9 -15.28 16.22 9.01
N ALA A 10 -15.04 15.89 10.29
CA ALA A 10 -13.70 15.80 10.86
C ALA A 10 -12.90 14.64 10.26
N THR A 11 -13.51 13.44 10.15
CA THR A 11 -12.88 12.25 9.54
C THR A 11 -12.51 12.49 8.07
N LEU A 12 -13.43 13.07 7.28
CA LEU A 12 -13.16 13.45 5.89
C LEU A 12 -11.99 14.44 5.80
N ARG A 13 -11.99 15.47 6.63
CA ARG A 13 -10.93 16.48 6.65
C ARG A 13 -9.58 15.86 7.01
N SER A 14 -9.55 14.99 8.01
CA SER A 14 -8.35 14.25 8.43
C SER A 14 -7.81 13.34 7.31
N ALA A 15 -8.69 12.60 6.62
CA ALA A 15 -8.29 11.72 5.53
C ALA A 15 -7.90 12.48 4.25
N SER A 16 -8.44 13.68 4.05
CA SER A 16 -8.19 14.49 2.85
C SER A 16 -6.74 14.98 2.77
N VAL A 17 -6.08 15.27 3.90
CA VAL A 17 -4.71 15.80 3.92
C VAL A 17 -3.71 14.82 3.28
N PRO A 18 -3.57 13.57 3.75
CA PRO A 18 -2.61 12.64 3.16
C PRO A 18 -2.95 12.27 1.72
N LEU A 19 -4.23 12.24 1.36
CA LEU A 19 -4.67 11.89 0.02
C LEU A 19 -4.75 13.08 -0.95
N ALA A 20 -4.54 14.32 -0.49
CA ALA A 20 -4.73 15.54 -1.28
C ALA A 20 -3.81 15.62 -2.51
N HIS A 21 -2.63 15.01 -2.42
CA HIS A 21 -1.65 14.98 -3.52
C HIS A 21 -1.99 13.93 -4.60
N LEU A 22 -2.91 13.00 -4.30
CA LEU A 22 -3.37 12.00 -5.26
C LEU A 22 -4.64 12.51 -5.96
N PRO A 23 -4.79 12.26 -7.26
CA PRO A 23 -5.97 12.67 -7.99
C PRO A 23 -7.11 11.63 -7.78
N VAL A 24 -7.62 11.60 -6.55
CA VAL A 24 -8.74 10.80 -6.07
C VAL A 24 -9.88 11.69 -5.56
N PHE A 25 -11.04 11.10 -5.36
CA PHE A 25 -12.20 11.65 -4.67
C PHE A 25 -12.44 10.87 -3.39
N ILE A 26 -12.80 11.56 -2.31
CA ILE A 26 -13.06 10.96 -1.00
C ILE A 26 -14.47 11.37 -0.59
N ALA A 27 -15.29 10.41 -0.18
CA ALA A 27 -16.65 10.63 0.28
C ALA A 27 -16.97 9.68 1.44
N PRO A 28 -17.99 9.97 2.27
CA PRO A 28 -18.53 8.98 3.21
C PRO A 28 -19.04 7.75 2.46
N ASP A 29 -18.86 6.55 3.05
CA ASP A 29 -19.48 5.34 2.52
C ASP A 29 -21.01 5.42 2.74
N PRO A 30 -21.82 5.22 1.69
CA PRO A 30 -23.28 5.38 1.77
C PRO A 30 -23.96 4.28 2.60
N LEU A 31 -23.31 3.11 2.74
CA LEU A 31 -23.84 1.97 3.49
C LEU A 31 -23.27 1.90 4.90
N HIS A 32 -22.07 2.44 5.12
CA HIS A 32 -21.37 2.41 6.40
C HIS A 32 -20.93 3.83 6.82
N PRO A 33 -21.77 4.59 7.55
CA PRO A 33 -21.53 6.02 7.85
C PRO A 33 -20.24 6.36 8.63
N ALA A 34 -19.58 5.34 9.20
CA ALA A 34 -18.29 5.48 9.88
C ALA A 34 -17.08 5.27 8.95
N GLN A 35 -17.30 4.86 7.71
CA GLN A 35 -16.28 4.51 6.72
C GLN A 35 -16.22 5.57 5.61
N LEU A 36 -15.10 5.62 4.90
CA LEU A 36 -14.90 6.52 3.76
C LEU A 36 -14.67 5.74 2.48
N THR A 37 -15.27 6.15 1.37
CA THR A 37 -14.95 5.65 0.04
C THR A 37 -13.94 6.57 -0.65
N VAL A 38 -12.89 5.98 -1.22
CA VAL A 38 -11.91 6.65 -2.08
C VAL A 38 -12.09 6.14 -3.51
N THR A 39 -12.29 7.05 -4.47
CA THR A 39 -12.48 6.73 -5.89
C THR A 39 -11.46 7.50 -6.74
N GLY A 40 -10.72 6.83 -7.61
CA GLY A 40 -9.81 7.51 -8.52
C GLY A 40 -10.53 8.37 -9.57
N ARG A 41 -9.96 9.53 -9.91
CA ARG A 41 -10.55 10.44 -10.89
C ARG A 41 -10.45 9.88 -12.31
N GLN A 42 -11.42 10.21 -13.16
CA GLN A 42 -11.40 9.85 -14.57
C GLN A 42 -10.15 10.43 -15.26
N GLY A 43 -9.52 9.64 -16.14
CA GLY A 43 -8.33 10.06 -16.89
C GLY A 43 -7.01 9.99 -16.11
N THR A 44 -7.02 9.48 -14.87
CA THR A 44 -5.82 9.34 -14.03
C THR A 44 -5.35 7.89 -13.96
N PRO A 45 -4.09 7.62 -13.56
CA PRO A 45 -3.60 6.26 -13.31
C PRO A 45 -4.42 5.49 -12.26
N TYR A 46 -5.17 6.20 -11.41
CA TYR A 46 -6.02 5.62 -10.37
C TYR A 46 -7.45 5.34 -10.87
N LYS A 47 -7.75 5.50 -12.17
CA LYS A 47 -9.08 5.21 -12.73
C LYS A 47 -9.53 3.79 -12.36
N GLY A 48 -10.73 3.68 -11.78
CA GLY A 48 -11.29 2.40 -11.36
C GLY A 48 -10.77 1.88 -10.02
N VAL A 49 -9.90 2.64 -9.33
CA VAL A 49 -9.68 2.47 -7.89
C VAL A 49 -10.96 2.91 -7.19
N ARG A 50 -11.55 1.99 -6.45
CA ARG A 50 -12.64 2.25 -5.51
C ARG A 50 -12.29 1.45 -4.27
N VAL A 51 -12.08 2.07 -3.12
CA VAL A 51 -11.77 1.37 -1.87
C VAL A 51 -12.51 2.04 -0.72
N THR A 52 -12.76 1.28 0.34
CA THR A 52 -13.36 1.77 1.57
C THR A 52 -12.33 1.73 2.69
N LEU A 53 -12.20 2.83 3.43
CA LEU A 53 -11.37 2.95 4.64
C LEU A 53 -12.26 2.70 5.87
N ARG A 54 -11.79 1.86 6.80
CA ARG A 54 -12.43 1.64 8.11
C ARG A 54 -12.19 2.80 9.06
N HIS A 55 -10.99 3.37 9.01
CA HIS A 55 -10.57 4.46 9.89
C HIS A 55 -9.85 5.55 9.10
N SER A 56 -9.96 6.81 9.52
CA SER A 56 -9.24 7.93 8.88
C SER A 56 -7.72 7.79 8.97
N SER A 57 -7.21 7.10 9.99
CA SER A 57 -5.78 6.80 10.15
C SER A 57 -5.22 5.90 9.04
N GLU A 58 -6.07 5.15 8.33
CA GLU A 58 -5.64 4.34 7.18
C GLU A 58 -5.38 5.19 5.92
N ALA A 59 -5.75 6.48 5.93
CA ALA A 59 -5.58 7.37 4.77
C ALA A 59 -4.11 7.64 4.43
N ASP A 60 -3.24 7.78 5.43
CA ASP A 60 -1.79 7.91 5.25
C ASP A 60 -1.18 6.63 4.63
N ASP A 61 -1.57 5.47 5.16
CA ASP A 61 -1.14 4.17 4.66
C ASP A 61 -1.61 3.98 3.21
N LEU A 62 -2.86 4.31 2.89
CA LEU A 62 -3.39 4.24 1.52
C LEU A 62 -2.65 5.22 0.60
N ALA A 63 -2.44 6.47 1.03
CA ALA A 63 -1.78 7.48 0.21
C ALA A 63 -0.35 7.06 -0.17
N ARG A 64 0.35 6.41 0.77
CA ARG A 64 1.69 5.88 0.57
C ARG A 64 1.70 4.64 -0.33
N GLU A 65 0.77 3.71 -0.15
CA GLU A 65 0.79 2.41 -0.84
C GLU A 65 0.10 2.44 -2.21
N LEU A 66 -0.89 3.31 -2.43
CA LEU A 66 -1.67 3.34 -3.67
C LEU A 66 -0.79 3.58 -4.92
N PRO A 67 0.18 4.52 -4.92
CA PRO A 67 1.12 4.64 -6.05
C PRO A 67 1.99 3.40 -6.21
N ALA A 68 2.45 2.80 -5.10
CA ALA A 68 3.30 1.61 -5.13
C ALA A 68 2.59 0.42 -5.77
N HIS A 69 1.29 0.24 -5.51
CA HIS A 69 0.46 -0.78 -6.15
C HIS A 69 0.34 -0.63 -7.66
N LEU A 70 0.42 0.59 -8.20
CA LEU A 70 0.41 0.83 -9.66
C LEU A 70 1.76 0.50 -10.31
N LEU A 71 2.84 0.57 -9.54
CA LEU A 71 4.20 0.26 -9.99
C LEU A 71 4.55 -1.22 -9.85
N VAL A 72 3.69 -2.01 -9.20
CA VAL A 72 3.88 -3.46 -9.15
C VAL A 72 3.71 -4.02 -10.56
N PRO A 73 4.70 -4.79 -11.07
CA PRO A 73 4.60 -5.40 -12.39
C PRO A 73 3.33 -6.24 -12.51
N PRO A 74 2.65 -6.23 -13.66
CA PRO A 74 1.59 -7.18 -13.92
C PRO A 74 2.05 -8.62 -13.74
N VAL A 75 1.13 -9.52 -13.35
CA VAL A 75 1.46 -10.92 -13.03
C VAL A 75 2.03 -11.73 -14.21
N TRP A 76 1.82 -11.28 -15.46
CA TRP A 76 2.39 -11.90 -16.65
C TRP A 76 3.81 -11.41 -16.97
N GLU A 77 4.28 -10.37 -16.29
CA GLU A 77 5.66 -9.84 -16.40
C GLU A 77 6.56 -10.33 -15.25
N THR A 78 5.98 -11.01 -14.27
CA THR A 78 6.71 -11.69 -13.20
C THR A 78 7.00 -13.12 -13.63
N ALA A 79 8.18 -13.65 -13.31
CA ALA A 79 8.57 -15.01 -13.68
C ALA A 79 8.03 -16.03 -12.64
N PRO A 80 6.93 -16.75 -12.90
CA PRO A 80 6.47 -17.80 -12.00
C PRO A 80 7.39 -19.02 -12.12
N PRO A 81 7.41 -19.91 -11.11
CA PRO A 81 8.01 -21.23 -11.27
C PRO A 81 7.26 -22.03 -12.36
N GLU A 82 7.98 -22.90 -13.07
CA GLU A 82 7.39 -23.82 -14.07
C GLU A 82 6.41 -24.80 -13.41
N ALA A 83 6.75 -25.30 -12.22
CA ALA A 83 5.85 -26.11 -11.42
C ALA A 83 4.82 -25.22 -10.71
N HIS A 84 3.55 -25.66 -10.67
CA HIS A 84 2.46 -25.02 -9.94
C HIS A 84 2.22 -23.53 -10.31
N THR A 85 2.52 -23.14 -11.56
CA THR A 85 2.33 -21.77 -12.08
C THR A 85 0.95 -21.19 -11.75
N PHE A 86 -0.12 -21.98 -11.93
CA PHE A 86 -1.48 -21.52 -11.64
C PHE A 86 -1.68 -21.16 -10.17
N ALA A 87 -1.17 -21.98 -9.24
CA ALA A 87 -1.26 -21.71 -7.81
C ALA A 87 -0.48 -20.44 -7.44
N TRP A 88 0.73 -20.27 -8.00
CA TRP A 88 1.54 -19.06 -7.82
C TRP A 88 0.82 -17.80 -8.31
N VAL A 89 0.28 -17.81 -9.53
CA VAL A 89 -0.45 -16.67 -10.12
C VAL A 89 -1.66 -16.31 -9.26
N ASN A 90 -2.40 -17.29 -8.76
CA ASN A 90 -3.53 -17.03 -7.87
C ASN A 90 -3.09 -16.44 -6.53
N GLY A 91 -1.97 -16.89 -5.99
CA GLY A 91 -1.35 -16.26 -4.81
C GLY A 91 -1.10 -14.78 -5.07
N TYR A 92 -0.38 -14.47 -6.14
CA TYR A 92 -0.05 -13.09 -6.53
C TYR A 92 -1.28 -12.19 -6.64
N LEU A 93 -2.30 -12.65 -7.36
CA LEU A 93 -3.56 -11.91 -7.55
C LEU A 93 -4.39 -11.81 -6.27
N THR A 94 -4.28 -12.79 -5.36
CA THR A 94 -4.97 -12.76 -4.07
C THR A 94 -4.40 -11.67 -3.17
N ALA A 95 -3.07 -11.56 -3.02
CA ALA A 95 -2.48 -10.49 -2.21
C ALA A 95 -2.89 -9.11 -2.73
N ARG A 96 -2.90 -8.93 -4.07
CA ARG A 96 -3.42 -7.70 -4.69
C ARG A 96 -4.87 -7.41 -4.33
N ARG A 97 -5.73 -8.43 -4.39
CA ARG A 97 -7.15 -8.28 -4.08
C ARG A 97 -7.38 -7.92 -2.61
N TYR A 98 -6.60 -8.45 -1.69
CA TYR A 98 -6.76 -8.17 -0.25
C TYR A 98 -6.15 -6.83 0.16
N THR A 99 -5.08 -6.39 -0.49
CA THR A 99 -4.48 -5.07 -0.24
C THR A 99 -5.30 -3.94 -0.84
N LEU A 100 -5.59 -4.03 -2.14
CA LEU A 100 -6.27 -3.00 -2.91
C LEU A 100 -7.47 -3.59 -3.68
N PRO A 101 -8.52 -4.04 -2.96
CA PRO A 101 -9.71 -4.59 -3.60
C PRO A 101 -10.41 -3.53 -4.45
N ARG A 102 -10.81 -3.88 -5.67
CA ARG A 102 -11.76 -3.05 -6.44
C ARG A 102 -13.13 -3.06 -5.76
N GLY A 103 -13.40 -2.04 -4.96
CA GLY A 103 -14.67 -1.79 -4.27
C GLY A 103 -14.75 -2.38 -2.87
N GLY A 104 -13.64 -2.82 -2.27
CA GLY A 104 -13.62 -3.44 -0.93
C GLY A 104 -12.93 -2.59 0.12
N ILE A 105 -12.61 -3.17 1.27
CA ILE A 105 -11.94 -2.48 2.37
C ILE A 105 -10.42 -2.50 2.16
N PHE A 106 -9.79 -1.32 2.20
CA PHE A 106 -8.34 -1.20 2.15
C PHE A 106 -7.69 -1.90 3.34
N THR A 107 -6.66 -2.70 3.08
CA THR A 107 -5.82 -3.29 4.11
C THR A 107 -4.36 -3.02 3.75
N PRO A 108 -3.62 -2.27 4.57
CA PRO A 108 -2.20 -2.01 4.34
C PRO A 108 -1.42 -3.31 4.12
N ALA A 109 -0.49 -3.31 3.17
CA ALA A 109 0.32 -4.48 2.81
C ALA A 109 1.06 -5.06 4.03
N ARG A 110 1.55 -4.18 4.92
CA ARG A 110 2.23 -4.56 6.18
C ARG A 110 1.36 -5.37 7.16
N LEU A 111 0.03 -5.32 7.02
CA LEU A 111 -0.92 -6.02 7.88
C LEU A 111 -1.38 -7.35 7.29
N LEU A 112 -0.98 -7.68 6.06
CA LEU A 112 -1.29 -8.97 5.44
C LEU A 112 -0.17 -9.97 5.67
N HIS A 113 -0.50 -11.05 6.36
CA HIS A 113 0.37 -12.22 6.46
C HIS A 113 0.00 -13.23 5.37
N PRO A 114 0.96 -13.72 4.56
CA PRO A 114 0.68 -14.70 3.51
C PRO A 114 -0.03 -15.96 4.02
N ASP A 115 0.28 -16.39 5.25
CA ASP A 115 -0.31 -17.59 5.86
C ASP A 115 -1.75 -17.38 6.36
N ALA A 116 -2.18 -16.14 6.52
CA ALA A 116 -3.52 -15.81 6.99
C ALA A 116 -4.55 -15.70 5.85
N LEU A 117 -4.11 -15.76 4.59
CA LEU A 117 -4.98 -15.60 3.43
C LEU A 117 -5.52 -16.96 2.94
N PRO A 118 -6.77 -17.01 2.44
CA PRO A 118 -7.38 -18.27 2.02
C PRO A 118 -6.57 -18.97 0.94
N ASN A 119 -6.28 -20.25 1.14
CA ASN A 119 -5.50 -21.08 0.23
C ASN A 119 -6.32 -22.31 -0.17
N PRO A 120 -6.99 -22.30 -1.34
CA PRO A 120 -7.91 -23.36 -1.75
C PRO A 120 -7.22 -24.60 -2.38
N TYR A 121 -5.89 -24.70 -2.30
CA TYR A 121 -5.12 -25.76 -2.95
C TYR A 121 -4.92 -26.99 -2.07
N ALA A 122 -4.88 -28.17 -2.69
CA ALA A 122 -5.01 -29.44 -1.99
C ALA A 122 -3.67 -29.99 -1.49
N ASP A 123 -2.65 -30.01 -2.36
CA ASP A 123 -1.31 -30.53 -2.02
C ASP A 123 -0.36 -29.44 -1.49
N ASP A 124 0.73 -29.89 -0.87
CA ASP A 124 1.67 -28.98 -0.20
C ASP A 124 2.52 -28.15 -1.19
N GLY A 125 2.75 -28.66 -2.41
CA GLY A 125 3.49 -27.96 -3.45
C GLY A 125 2.69 -26.78 -4.01
N GLU A 126 1.41 -26.98 -4.31
CA GLU A 126 0.48 -25.93 -4.72
C GLU A 126 0.28 -24.90 -3.61
N LYS A 127 0.11 -25.34 -2.35
CA LYS A 127 -0.01 -24.42 -1.21
C LYS A 127 1.24 -23.55 -1.05
N ALA A 128 2.43 -24.14 -1.22
CA ALA A 128 3.70 -23.40 -1.17
C ALA A 128 3.83 -22.41 -2.33
N ALA A 129 3.49 -22.81 -3.55
CA ALA A 129 3.49 -21.94 -4.72
C ALA A 129 2.53 -20.75 -4.54
N PHE A 130 1.32 -20.99 -4.02
CA PHE A 130 0.36 -19.94 -3.68
C PHE A 130 0.93 -18.93 -2.67
N ARG A 131 1.54 -19.41 -1.58
CA ARG A 131 2.21 -18.53 -0.59
C ARG A 131 3.37 -17.75 -1.20
N ALA A 132 4.15 -18.36 -2.08
CA ALA A 132 5.24 -17.69 -2.79
C ALA A 132 4.71 -16.57 -3.70
N GLY A 133 3.58 -16.80 -4.40
CA GLY A 133 2.91 -15.78 -5.20
C GLY A 133 2.42 -14.60 -4.37
N LEU A 134 1.78 -14.88 -3.22
CA LEU A 134 1.37 -13.84 -2.25
C LEU A 134 2.57 -12.99 -1.81
N ALA A 135 3.66 -13.65 -1.38
CA ALA A 135 4.86 -12.99 -0.90
C ALA A 135 5.52 -12.13 -1.99
N ALA A 136 5.60 -12.63 -3.23
CA ALA A 136 6.19 -11.89 -4.34
C ALA A 136 5.47 -10.55 -4.61
N TYR A 137 4.13 -10.55 -4.57
CA TYR A 137 3.36 -9.31 -4.72
C TYR A 137 3.63 -8.33 -3.56
N LEU A 138 3.56 -8.81 -2.31
CA LEU A 138 3.74 -7.95 -1.13
C LEU A 138 5.15 -7.36 -1.09
N SER A 139 6.19 -8.14 -1.41
CA SER A 139 7.56 -7.65 -1.52
C SER A 139 7.69 -6.55 -2.57
N ALA A 140 7.09 -6.72 -3.75
CA ALA A 140 7.12 -5.70 -4.81
C ALA A 140 6.44 -4.38 -4.35
N VAL A 141 5.33 -4.47 -3.62
CA VAL A 141 4.68 -3.28 -3.02
C VAL A 141 5.63 -2.61 -2.03
N HIS A 142 6.21 -3.35 -1.10
CA HIS A 142 7.10 -2.78 -0.07
C HIS A 142 8.34 -2.13 -0.68
N GLU A 143 8.96 -2.74 -1.68
CA GLU A 143 10.08 -2.15 -2.40
C GLU A 143 9.69 -0.85 -3.09
N ASN A 144 8.53 -0.81 -3.76
CA ASN A 144 8.04 0.39 -4.42
C ASN A 144 7.68 1.49 -3.41
N VAL A 145 7.16 1.14 -2.24
CA VAL A 145 6.96 2.09 -1.14
C VAL A 145 8.30 2.67 -0.68
N ALA A 146 9.30 1.83 -0.43
CA ALA A 146 10.61 2.25 0.04
C ALA A 146 11.33 3.17 -0.97
N ARG A 147 11.23 2.87 -2.26
CA ARG A 147 11.84 3.68 -3.34
C ARG A 147 11.18 5.06 -3.50
N ASN A 148 9.90 5.20 -3.15
CA ASN A 148 9.14 6.44 -3.30
C ASN A 148 9.06 7.28 -2.02
N GLN A 149 9.72 6.88 -0.94
CA GLN A 149 9.86 7.75 0.24
C GLN A 149 10.83 8.90 -0.08
N PRO A 150 10.51 10.16 0.29
CA PRO A 150 11.48 11.24 0.25
C PRO A 150 12.71 10.81 1.06
N GLN A 151 13.87 10.75 0.42
CA GLN A 151 15.11 10.54 1.17
C GLN A 151 15.25 11.66 2.20
N PRO A 152 15.62 11.37 3.46
CA PRO A 152 15.97 12.43 4.38
C PRO A 152 17.07 13.29 3.75
N PRO A 153 17.06 14.62 3.97
CA PRO A 153 18.11 15.47 3.45
C PRO A 153 19.46 14.92 3.89
N ALA A 154 20.40 14.84 2.94
CA ALA A 154 21.74 14.35 3.23
C ALA A 154 22.32 15.12 4.44
N PRO A 155 22.95 14.43 5.41
CA PRO A 155 23.57 15.11 6.53
C PRO A 155 24.58 16.14 6.01
N ILE A 156 24.48 17.38 6.49
CA ILE A 156 25.39 18.46 6.11
C ILE A 156 26.82 17.99 6.49
N PRO A 157 27.78 17.95 5.55
CA PRO A 157 29.14 17.56 5.87
C PRO A 157 29.70 18.50 6.95
N MET A 158 30.15 17.92 8.07
CA MET A 158 30.84 18.68 9.10
C MET A 158 32.11 19.30 8.51
N PRO A 159 32.40 20.59 8.80
CA PRO A 159 33.67 21.17 8.42
C PRO A 159 34.81 20.40 9.10
N PRO A 160 35.97 20.26 8.44
CA PRO A 160 37.12 19.59 9.02
C PRO A 160 37.54 20.26 10.34
N PRO A 161 38.05 19.49 11.32
CA PRO A 161 38.53 20.05 12.58
C PRO A 161 39.64 21.07 12.31
N LEU A 162 39.58 22.20 13.01
CA LEU A 162 40.63 23.22 12.97
C LEU A 162 41.97 22.60 13.41
N PRO A 163 43.08 22.90 12.73
CA PRO A 163 44.40 22.44 13.14
C PRO A 163 44.73 22.94 14.55
N ALA A 164 45.29 22.05 15.37
CA ALA A 164 45.70 22.38 16.74
C ALA A 164 46.77 23.49 16.71
N PRO A 165 46.72 24.46 17.64
CA PRO A 165 47.72 25.52 17.72
C PRO A 165 49.09 24.90 17.96
N THR A 166 50.02 25.13 17.02
CA THR A 166 51.42 24.74 17.13
C THR A 166 52.04 25.53 18.27
N GLN A 167 52.38 24.87 19.39
CA GLN A 167 53.21 25.51 20.39
C GLN A 167 54.62 25.64 19.82
N ALA A 168 55.00 26.88 19.49
CA ALA A 168 56.39 27.23 19.25
C ALA A 168 57.16 27.13 20.58
N SER A 169 58.26 26.37 20.56
CA SER A 169 59.19 26.20 21.68
C SER A 169 59.97 27.46 22.00
#